data_AF-A0A352S824-F1
#
_entry.id   AF-A0A352S824-F1
#
_cell.length_a   1.000
_cell.length_b   1.000
_cell.length_c   1.000
_cell.angle_alpha   90.00
_cell.angle_beta   90.00
_cell.angle_gamma   90.00
#
_symmetry.space_group_name_H-M   'P 1'
#
loop_
_entity.id
_entity.type
_entity.pdbx_description
1 polymer ?
#
loop_
_entity_poly.entity_id
_entity_poly.type
_entity_poly.pdbx_seq_one_letter_code
_entity_poly.pdbx_strand_id
1 'polypeptide(L)'
;GCGSSREHAVWGLQQYGIRAVIAPSFGEIFYSNAMNNRLLLVALPQADVDQIMAAVSDPVAPASIRIDLSTMTVRAGEFTKAFSLSPRHLDMFRLGLDVIGMSLTHADAIAAFASRHHADNPWLRDVAATTMARLGRMAGWWGGHDVRR
;
A
#
# COMPACT_ATOMS: atom_id res chain seq x y z
N GLY A 1 -9.85 -12.21 -7.09
CA GLY A 1 -9.77 -10.85 -7.66
C GLY A 1 -9.01 -10.85 -8.98
N CYS A 2 -9.55 -11.47 -10.03
CA CYS A 2 -8.93 -11.51 -11.36
C CYS A 2 -9.50 -10.44 -12.32
N GLY A 3 -10.17 -9.40 -11.80
CA GLY A 3 -10.70 -8.28 -12.58
C GLY A 3 -10.35 -6.95 -11.91
N SER A 4 -10.69 -5.82 -12.56
CA SER A 4 -10.38 -4.45 -12.11
C SER A 4 -10.70 -4.27 -10.63
N SER A 5 -9.68 -4.46 -9.79
CA SER A 5 -9.93 -4.62 -8.37
C SER A 5 -10.14 -3.24 -7.77
N ARG A 6 -11.40 -2.86 -7.59
CA ARG A 6 -11.76 -1.64 -6.87
C ARG A 6 -11.27 -1.78 -5.43
N GLU A 7 -10.62 -0.75 -4.89
CA GLU A 7 -10.17 -0.68 -3.47
C GLU A 7 -11.29 -1.04 -2.49
N HIS A 8 -12.54 -0.72 -2.87
CA HIS A 8 -13.75 -1.10 -2.13
C HIS A 8 -13.86 -2.59 -1.82
N ALA A 9 -13.32 -3.48 -2.66
CA ALA A 9 -13.33 -4.91 -2.39
C ALA A 9 -12.50 -5.27 -1.16
N VAL A 10 -11.34 -4.62 -0.98
CA VAL A 10 -10.46 -4.82 0.18
C VAL A 10 -11.14 -4.29 1.44
N TRP A 11 -11.72 -3.08 1.37
CA TRP A 11 -12.41 -2.48 2.50
C TRP A 11 -13.61 -3.31 2.95
N GLY A 12 -14.40 -3.87 2.02
CA GLY A 12 -15.50 -4.75 2.36
C GLY A 12 -15.06 -5.99 3.14
N LEU A 13 -13.96 -6.63 2.73
CA LEU A 13 -13.39 -7.78 3.45
C LEU A 13 -12.93 -7.38 4.86
N GLN A 14 -12.24 -6.24 4.98
CA GLN A 14 -11.74 -5.77 6.27
C GLN A 14 -12.86 -5.33 7.22
N GLN A 15 -13.91 -4.70 6.70
CA GLN A 15 -15.11 -4.33 7.47
C GLN A 15 -15.87 -5.56 7.96
N TYR A 16 -15.85 -6.67 7.20
CA TYR A 16 -16.35 -7.97 7.65
C TYR A 16 -15.46 -8.61 8.74
N GLY A 17 -14.25 -8.08 8.95
CA GLY A 17 -13.30 -8.58 9.94
C GLY A 17 -12.27 -9.56 9.37
N ILE A 18 -12.18 -9.73 8.05
CA ILE A 18 -11.16 -10.56 7.40
C ILE A 18 -9.82 -9.86 7.50
N ARG A 19 -8.84 -10.56 8.10
CA ARG A 19 -7.47 -10.04 8.27
C ARG A 19 -6.46 -10.66 7.31
N ALA A 20 -6.78 -11.81 6.73
CA ALA A 20 -5.90 -12.49 5.79
C ALA A 20 -6.70 -13.28 4.75
N VAL A 21 -6.11 -13.45 3.57
CA VAL A 21 -6.61 -14.33 2.49
C VAL A 21 -5.47 -15.25 2.06
N ILE A 22 -5.75 -16.54 1.98
CA ILE A 22 -4.82 -17.55 1.48
C ILE A 22 -5.37 -18.04 0.14
N ALA A 23 -4.55 -18.01 -0.91
CA ALA A 23 -4.96 -18.45 -2.24
C ALA A 23 -3.76 -18.93 -3.09
N PRO A 24 -4.00 -19.63 -4.20
CA PRO A 24 -2.95 -20.01 -5.14
C PRO A 24 -2.22 -18.83 -5.78
N SER A 25 -2.98 -17.77 -6.07
CA SER A 25 -2.48 -16.56 -6.70
C SER A 25 -3.43 -15.40 -6.46
N PHE A 26 -2.95 -14.19 -6.71
CA PHE A 26 -3.71 -12.95 -6.61
C PHE A 26 -3.50 -12.12 -7.87
N GLY A 27 -4.54 -11.44 -8.35
CA GLY A 27 -4.38 -10.43 -9.39
C GLY A 27 -3.56 -9.26 -8.85
N GLU A 28 -2.65 -8.74 -9.67
CA GLU A 28 -1.66 -7.71 -9.27
C GLU A 28 -2.30 -6.49 -8.58
N ILE A 29 -3.38 -5.95 -9.17
CA ILE A 29 -4.09 -4.78 -8.61
C ILE A 29 -4.69 -5.10 -7.24
N PHE A 30 -5.34 -6.26 -7.10
CA PHE A 30 -5.88 -6.69 -5.80
C PHE A 30 -4.76 -6.88 -4.78
N TYR A 31 -3.64 -7.47 -5.20
CA TYR A 31 -2.49 -7.68 -4.33
C TYR A 31 -1.94 -6.36 -3.79
N SER A 32 -1.69 -5.39 -4.68
CA SER A 32 -1.22 -4.06 -4.29
C SER A 32 -2.19 -3.39 -3.31
N ASN A 33 -3.48 -3.36 -3.64
CA ASN A 33 -4.50 -2.71 -2.80
C ASN A 33 -4.63 -3.40 -1.43
N ALA A 34 -4.69 -4.73 -1.39
CA ALA A 34 -4.81 -5.48 -0.15
C ALA A 34 -3.62 -5.25 0.76
N MET A 35 -2.40 -5.41 0.24
CA MET A 35 -1.18 -5.26 1.03
C MET A 35 -1.00 -3.81 1.52
N ASN A 36 -1.30 -2.81 0.68
CA ASN A 36 -1.21 -1.40 1.07
C ASN A 36 -2.23 -1.00 2.15
N ASN A 37 -3.39 -1.67 2.19
CA ASN A 37 -4.43 -1.46 3.21
C ASN A 37 -4.33 -2.44 4.40
N ARG A 38 -3.25 -3.22 4.52
CA ARG A 38 -3.03 -4.21 5.60
C ARG A 38 -4.04 -5.38 5.62
N LEU A 39 -4.50 -5.83 4.46
CA LEU A 39 -5.12 -7.14 4.29
C LEU A 39 -4.03 -8.14 3.87
N LEU A 40 -3.68 -9.08 4.76
CA LEU A 40 -2.57 -10.00 4.51
C LEU A 40 -2.92 -11.00 3.41
N LEU A 41 -2.09 -11.09 2.38
CA LEU A 41 -2.23 -12.09 1.33
C LEU A 41 -1.11 -13.11 1.43
N VAL A 42 -1.49 -14.38 1.48
CA VAL A 42 -0.54 -15.50 1.49
C VAL A 42 -0.77 -16.36 0.25
N ALA A 43 0.23 -16.39 -0.64
CA ALA A 43 0.21 -17.22 -1.84
C ALA A 43 0.86 -18.58 -1.53
N LEU A 44 0.14 -19.68 -1.73
CA LEU A 44 0.63 -21.05 -1.55
C LEU A 44 0.28 -21.90 -2.78
N PRO A 45 1.02 -22.96 -3.12
CA PRO A 45 0.62 -23.92 -4.14
C PRO A 45 -0.83 -24.43 -3.95
N GLN A 46 -1.54 -24.70 -5.05
CA GLN A 46 -2.93 -25.18 -5.00
C GLN A 46 -3.11 -26.38 -4.06
N ALA A 47 -2.22 -27.37 -4.14
CA ALA A 47 -2.27 -28.56 -3.28
C ALA A 47 -2.13 -28.24 -1.78
N ASP A 48 -1.41 -27.18 -1.42
CA ASP A 48 -1.28 -26.72 -0.04
C ASP A 48 -2.57 -26.01 0.41
N VAL A 49 -3.19 -25.20 -0.46
CA VAL A 49 -4.49 -24.56 -0.22
C VAL A 49 -5.58 -25.62 -0.02
N ASP A 50 -5.59 -26.67 -0.83
CA ASP A 50 -6.54 -27.77 -0.72
C ASP A 50 -6.41 -28.52 0.61
N GLN A 51 -5.18 -28.74 1.09
CA GLN A 51 -4.93 -29.32 2.42
C GLN A 51 -5.45 -28.45 3.55
N ILE A 52 -5.24 -27.12 3.48
CA ILE A 52 -5.81 -26.18 4.45
C ILE A 52 -7.34 -26.27 4.42
N MET A 53 -7.95 -26.24 3.22
CA MET A 53 -9.40 -26.32 3.05
C MET A 53 -9.98 -27.62 3.64
N ALA A 54 -9.31 -28.75 3.44
CA ALA A 54 -9.69 -30.03 4.03
C ALA A 54 -9.61 -29.99 5.57
N ALA A 55 -8.52 -29.46 6.13
CA ALA A 55 -8.34 -29.37 7.58
C ALA A 55 -9.38 -28.47 8.27
N VAL A 56 -9.76 -27.35 7.66
CA VAL A 56 -10.77 -26.44 8.23
C VAL A 56 -12.20 -26.93 8.04
N SER A 57 -12.44 -27.81 7.06
CA SER A 57 -13.76 -28.36 6.75
C SER A 57 -14.02 -29.72 7.41
N ASP A 58 -13.11 -30.20 8.26
CA ASP A 58 -13.29 -31.45 9.01
C ASP A 58 -14.56 -31.36 9.89
N PRO A 59 -15.54 -32.28 9.72
CA PRO A 59 -16.81 -32.20 10.43
C PRO A 59 -16.71 -32.60 11.91
N VAL A 60 -15.63 -33.28 12.31
CA VAL A 60 -15.39 -33.76 13.68
C VAL A 60 -14.56 -32.77 14.47
N ALA A 61 -13.49 -32.24 13.87
CA ALA A 61 -12.57 -31.32 14.52
C ALA A 61 -12.03 -30.27 13.52
N PRO A 62 -12.83 -29.23 13.18
CA PRO A 62 -12.42 -28.22 12.23
C PRO A 62 -11.20 -27.44 12.75
N ALA A 63 -10.13 -27.40 11.95
CA ALA A 63 -8.91 -26.73 12.32
C ALA A 63 -9.05 -25.19 12.30
N SER A 64 -8.40 -24.51 13.26
CA SER A 64 -8.18 -23.07 13.18
C SER A 64 -6.96 -22.76 12.32
N ILE A 65 -7.02 -21.70 11.50
CA ILE A 65 -5.86 -21.21 10.74
C ILE A 65 -5.06 -20.25 11.61
N ARG A 66 -3.74 -20.48 11.71
CA ARG A 66 -2.78 -19.55 12.33
C ARG A 66 -1.74 -19.12 11.31
N ILE A 67 -1.56 -17.81 11.16
CA ILE A 67 -0.51 -17.22 10.32
C ILE A 67 0.45 -16.47 11.25
N ASP A 68 1.72 -16.85 11.21
CA ASP A 68 2.77 -16.29 12.04
C ASP A 68 3.76 -15.49 11.19
N LEU A 69 3.86 -14.19 11.45
CA LEU A 69 4.76 -13.26 10.74
C LEU A 69 6.17 -13.18 11.35
N SER A 70 6.40 -13.84 12.49
CA SER A 70 7.73 -13.96 13.07
C SER A 70 8.48 -15.12 12.44
N THR A 71 7.80 -16.26 12.25
CA THR A 71 8.35 -17.46 11.62
C THR A 71 8.01 -17.57 10.14
N MET A 72 7.14 -16.71 9.62
CA MET A 72 6.65 -16.72 8.24
C MET A 72 5.98 -18.06 7.87
N THR A 73 5.10 -18.55 8.73
CA THR A 73 4.42 -19.85 8.56
C THR A 73 2.91 -19.75 8.66
N VAL A 74 2.21 -20.55 7.85
CA VAL A 74 0.78 -20.85 7.97
C VAL A 74 0.62 -22.24 8.58
N ARG A 75 -0.31 -22.38 9.53
CA ARG A 75 -0.67 -23.65 10.17
C ARG A 75 -2.18 -23.87 10.17
N ALA A 76 -2.61 -25.10 9.92
CA ALA A 76 -4.00 -25.54 10.03
C ALA A 76 -4.04 -27.05 10.39
N GLY A 77 -4.38 -27.38 11.64
CA GLY A 77 -4.23 -28.75 12.14
C GLY A 77 -2.77 -29.19 12.09
N GLU A 78 -2.50 -30.34 11.47
CA GLU A 78 -1.14 -30.87 11.25
C GLU A 78 -0.41 -30.20 10.08
N PHE A 79 -1.13 -29.47 9.22
CA PHE A 79 -0.52 -28.78 8.09
C PHE A 79 0.33 -27.60 8.57
N THR A 80 1.57 -27.50 8.08
CA THR A 80 2.45 -26.33 8.29
C THR A 80 3.22 -26.03 7.00
N LYS A 81 3.21 -24.77 6.58
CA LYS A 81 3.96 -24.32 5.39
C LYS A 81 4.55 -22.94 5.60
N ALA A 82 5.77 -22.74 5.09
CA ALA A 82 6.40 -21.44 5.02
C ALA A 82 5.85 -20.61 3.86
N PHE A 83 5.78 -19.30 4.04
CA PHE A 83 5.47 -18.33 2.98
C PHE A 83 6.44 -17.15 3.05
N SER A 84 6.40 -16.27 2.07
CA SER A 84 7.27 -15.09 2.02
C SER A 84 6.48 -13.81 1.81
N LEU A 85 7.05 -12.71 2.30
CA LEU A 85 6.59 -11.34 2.07
C LEU A 85 7.81 -10.49 1.75
N SER A 86 7.60 -9.38 1.02
CA SER A 86 8.65 -8.38 0.89
C SER A 86 8.96 -7.76 2.25
N PRO A 87 10.21 -7.32 2.51
CA PRO A 87 10.58 -6.66 3.76
C PRO A 87 9.65 -5.48 4.10
N ARG A 88 9.34 -4.64 3.10
CA ARG A 88 8.40 -3.51 3.25
C ARG A 88 7.04 -3.94 3.78
N HIS A 89 6.44 -4.99 3.21
CA HIS A 89 5.14 -5.49 3.66
C HIS A 89 5.23 -6.08 5.06
N LEU A 90 6.29 -6.83 5.36
CA LEU A 90 6.50 -7.38 6.70
C LEU A 90 6.56 -6.28 7.76
N ASP A 91 7.29 -5.20 7.49
CA ASP A 91 7.39 -4.05 8.38
C ASP A 91 6.04 -3.36 8.56
N MET A 92 5.28 -3.16 7.47
CA MET A 92 3.90 -2.64 7.53
C MET A 92 3.02 -3.44 8.48
N PHE A 93 3.03 -4.78 8.38
CA PHE A 93 2.23 -5.63 9.26
C PHE A 93 2.74 -5.66 10.70
N ARG A 94 4.07 -5.63 10.92
CA ARG A 94 4.67 -5.64 12.26
C ARG A 94 4.43 -4.34 13.02
N LEU A 95 4.54 -3.21 12.33
CA LEU A 95 4.34 -1.87 12.90
C LEU A 95 2.87 -1.45 12.91
N GLY A 96 2.00 -2.21 12.22
CA GLY A 96 0.59 -1.87 12.07
C GLY A 96 0.34 -0.65 11.18
N LEU A 97 1.29 -0.30 10.31
CA LEU A 97 1.27 0.88 9.46
C LEU A 97 0.79 0.55 8.05
N ASP A 98 -0.05 1.42 7.49
CA ASP A 98 -0.37 1.41 6.06
C ASP A 98 0.74 2.14 5.27
N VAL A 99 0.52 2.31 3.96
CA VAL A 99 1.52 2.98 3.09
C VAL A 99 1.77 4.44 3.51
N ILE A 100 0.76 5.13 4.02
CA ILE A 100 0.87 6.53 4.47
C ILE A 100 1.66 6.55 5.78
N GLY A 101 1.31 5.68 6.73
CA GLY A 101 2.01 5.50 8.00
C GLY A 101 3.50 5.20 7.79
N MET A 102 3.83 4.27 6.88
CA MET A 102 5.23 4.00 6.51
C MET A 102 5.93 5.19 5.86
N SER A 103 5.23 6.00 5.07
CA SER A 103 5.83 7.20 4.48
C SER A 103 6.13 8.24 5.57
N LEU A 104 5.24 8.36 6.57
CA LEU A 104 5.39 9.29 7.68
C LEU A 104 6.56 8.92 8.62
N THR A 105 6.97 7.65 8.69
CA THR A 105 8.20 7.28 9.44
C THR A 105 9.47 7.87 8.84
N HIS A 106 9.41 8.39 7.62
CA HIS A 106 10.52 9.04 6.93
C HIS A 106 10.39 10.57 6.87
N ALA A 107 9.42 11.18 7.57
CA ALA A 107 9.14 12.61 7.47
C ALA A 107 10.38 13.49 7.72
N ASP A 108 11.17 13.20 8.76
CA ASP A 108 12.38 13.96 9.08
C ASP A 108 13.47 13.80 8.01
N ALA A 109 13.64 12.57 7.50
CA ALA A 109 14.60 12.30 6.44
C ALA A 109 14.23 13.03 5.13
N ILE A 110 12.92 13.06 4.81
CA ILE A 110 12.37 13.81 3.67
C ILE A 110 12.61 15.30 3.86
N ALA A 111 12.32 15.85 5.04
CA ALA A 111 12.53 17.27 5.35
C ALA A 111 14.01 17.67 5.28
N ALA A 112 14.90 16.82 5.81
CA ALA A 112 16.34 17.02 5.75
C ALA A 112 16.87 16.94 4.31
N PHE A 113 16.38 15.99 3.52
CA PHE A 113 16.69 15.90 2.10
C PHE A 113 16.23 17.16 1.35
N ALA A 114 14.97 17.57 1.52
CA ALA A 114 14.41 18.74 0.86
C ALA A 114 15.19 20.02 1.20
N SER A 115 15.57 20.19 2.47
CA SER A 115 16.36 21.33 2.92
C SER A 115 17.74 21.39 2.25
N ARG A 116 18.45 20.26 2.18
CA ARG A 116 19.74 20.17 1.47
C ARG A 116 19.57 20.41 -0.03
N HIS A 117 18.59 19.74 -0.64
CA HIS A 117 18.35 19.84 -2.07
C HIS A 117 18.04 21.27 -2.52
N HIS A 118 17.26 22.03 -1.74
CA HIS A 118 16.98 23.43 -1.99
C HIS A 118 18.18 24.35 -1.75
N ALA A 119 19.05 24.02 -0.78
CA ALA A 119 20.29 24.77 -0.56
C ALA A 119 21.25 24.61 -1.76
N ASP A 120 21.37 23.38 -2.28
CA ASP A 120 22.24 23.05 -3.41
C ASP A 120 21.64 23.51 -4.76
N ASN A 121 20.32 23.59 -4.85
CA ASN A 121 19.60 23.98 -6.06
C ASN A 121 18.59 25.12 -5.79
N PRO A 122 19.06 26.35 -5.49
CA PRO A 122 18.17 27.44 -5.07
C PRO A 122 17.10 27.81 -6.11
N TRP A 123 17.35 27.56 -7.39
CA TRP A 123 16.41 27.84 -8.49
C TRP A 123 15.18 26.92 -8.50
N LEU A 124 15.20 25.80 -7.76
CA LEU A 124 14.06 24.90 -7.62
C LEU A 124 13.09 25.34 -6.52
N ARG A 125 13.47 26.33 -5.71
CA ARG A 125 12.59 26.85 -4.67
C ARG A 125 11.52 27.74 -5.27
N ASP A 126 10.29 27.62 -4.76
CA ASP A 126 9.17 28.52 -5.07
C ASP A 126 8.86 28.65 -6.58
N VAL A 127 9.15 27.63 -7.39
CA VAL A 127 8.96 27.66 -8.86
C VAL A 127 7.50 27.98 -9.22
N ALA A 128 6.54 27.36 -8.55
CA ALA A 128 5.13 27.61 -8.77
C ALA A 128 4.73 29.06 -8.42
N ALA A 129 5.13 29.55 -7.24
CA ALA A 129 4.85 30.92 -6.81
C ALA A 129 5.53 31.96 -7.71
N THR A 130 6.78 31.71 -8.10
CA THR A 130 7.56 32.54 -9.03
C THR A 130 6.90 32.59 -10.40
N THR A 131 6.40 31.44 -10.88
CA THR A 131 5.69 31.33 -12.16
C THR A 131 4.38 32.09 -12.13
N MET A 132 3.55 31.90 -11.09
CA MET A 132 2.28 32.64 -10.94
C MET A 132 2.51 34.15 -10.84
N ALA A 133 3.53 34.60 -10.10
CA ALA A 133 3.88 36.01 -10.01
C ALA A 133 4.32 36.58 -11.37
N ARG A 134 5.05 35.81 -12.18
CA ARG A 134 5.45 36.22 -13.54
C ARG A 134 4.24 36.33 -14.47
N LEU A 135 3.35 35.34 -14.46
CA LEU A 135 2.14 35.34 -15.29
C LEU A 135 1.17 36.47 -14.90
N GLY A 136 0.99 36.74 -13.60
CA GLY A 136 0.17 37.86 -13.13
C GLY A 136 0.71 39.23 -13.55
N ARG A 137 2.04 39.42 -13.52
CA ARG A 137 2.69 40.64 -14.03
C ARG A 137 2.53 40.80 -15.54
N MET A 138 2.56 39.71 -16.31
CA MET A 138 2.31 39.77 -17.75
C MET A 138 0.86 40.16 -18.04
N ALA A 139 -0.12 39.59 -17.34
CA ALA A 139 -1.54 39.94 -17.53
C ALA A 139 -1.84 41.43 -17.25
N GLY A 140 -1.17 42.04 -16.26
CA GLY A 140 -1.25 43.48 -16.01
C GLY A 140 -0.62 44.37 -17.09
N TRP A 141 0.29 43.82 -17.90
CA TRP A 141 0.98 44.56 -18.97
C TRP A 141 0.11 44.71 -20.24
N TRP A 142 -0.80 43.76 -20.49
CA TRP A 142 -1.72 43.81 -21.64
C TRP A 142 -2.96 44.71 -21.43
N GLY A 143 -3.18 45.23 -20.22
CA GLY A 143 -4.35 46.08 -19.89
C GLY A 143 -4.17 47.60 -20.07
N GLY A 144 -3.02 48.06 -20.58
CA GLY A 144 -2.62 49.48 -20.57
C GLY A 144 -2.62 50.22 -21.91
N HIS A 145 -3.01 49.60 -23.02
CA HIS A 145 -3.10 50.31 -24.31
C HIS A 145 -4.52 50.89 -24.51
N ASP A 146 -4.78 52.03 -23.86
CA ASP A 146 -5.90 52.93 -24.20
C ASP A 146 -5.65 53.51 -25.60
N VAL A 147 -6.27 52.89 -26.62
CA VAL A 147 -6.34 53.46 -27.98
C VAL A 147 -7.46 54.49 -27.96
N ARG A 148 -7.16 55.71 -27.51
CA ARG A 148 -7.91 56.90 -27.90
C ARG A 148 -7.20 57.59 -29.04
N ARG A 149 -7.72 57.43 -30.25
CA ARG A 149 -7.83 58.48 -31.26
C ARG A 149 -9.22 58.42 -31.87
#